data_AF-A0A0F7GDL3-F1
#
_entry.id   AF-A0A0F7GDL3-F1
#
_cell.length_a   1.000
_cell.length_b   1.000
_cell.length_c   1.000
_cell.angle_alpha   90.00
_cell.angle_beta   90.00
_cell.angle_gamma   90.00
#
_symmetry.space_group_name_H-M   'P 1'
#
loop_
_entity.id
_entity.type
_entity.pdbx_description
1 polymer ?
#
loop_
_entity_poly.entity_id
_entity_poly.type
_entity_poly.pdbx_seq_one_letter_code
_entity_poly.pdbx_strand_id
1 'polypeptide(L)'
;MEKFEPEILTKPLPQILDEMDSNIRAAAEAAKKAEIAAKSAGSSADAATKSSLIAEQRAEDARKAGEHAAETATRAAAQAAFDAKAAAEEASKKAAIADKAATEASHKAESASKVADDASARAEEAARRAEEVARAARYAAEEASAKAEEVALASREAAIELARATEENALRLQELALAAKDSLDDSMGRAIKAAKDADTAAGIANVAAKNTIDNLSNETARHADQSGRAAKFAASHAYHIAEEVARKSETAERIGSDAVEVSTKVTEAIAGKVEESGQAALSAALESHKIIEATNASAKSADKSGDDAIHAALGVLQDMINRAESLGQSAKIEAEKNALRLQNLALEAKKSLEASIVQSVKASNAADAATKFAAEAAQNARENPSNETVRKADEAGRDAKLAASQAYHMAEEVARKTESAERIGRDTLEAATKVSGDLAQKVQEAGKAALAAASEGYKVTNASISSANLADKSGDDAIHASLGVLQDMIKRAENVGQSARVAADEISRAAHDHAELAAKRAQELAEAATRAANEALSKAEEALFKAVVKRLTSGQWIFLLIVINLAIVMAAVLLATALGAML
;
A
#
# COMPACT_ATOMS: atom_id res chain seq x y z
N MET A 1 -40.36 243.89 67.38
CA MET A 1 -41.35 244.57 66.53
C MET A 1 -42.61 243.71 66.60
N GLU A 2 -43.78 244.19 67.01
CA GLU A 2 -44.28 245.58 66.91
C GLU A 2 -44.48 246.32 68.25
N LYS A 3 -45.34 247.36 68.28
CA LYS A 3 -45.26 248.57 69.13
C LYS A 3 -45.51 248.34 70.64
N PHE A 4 -44.83 249.03 71.58
CA PHE A 4 -44.45 250.46 71.67
C PHE A 4 -45.66 251.40 71.94
N GLU A 5 -45.35 252.65 72.29
CA GLU A 5 -46.21 253.72 72.85
C GLU A 5 -46.45 253.58 74.38
N PRO A 6 -46.55 254.70 75.14
CA PRO A 6 -45.85 254.79 76.44
C PRO A 6 -46.66 255.42 77.60
N GLU A 7 -46.34 255.13 78.88
CA GLU A 7 -47.00 255.85 79.98
C GLU A 7 -46.14 256.13 81.24
N ILE A 8 -46.47 257.23 81.91
CA ILE A 8 -45.73 257.88 82.99
C ILE A 8 -46.62 257.95 84.23
N LEU A 9 -46.17 257.45 85.38
CA LEU A 9 -46.59 258.04 86.66
C LEU A 9 -45.47 258.01 87.71
N THR A 10 -44.84 259.16 87.83
CA THR A 10 -44.80 259.92 89.09
C THR A 10 -45.58 259.27 90.26
N LYS A 11 -44.90 258.87 91.34
CA LYS A 11 -45.52 258.59 92.65
C LYS A 11 -44.45 258.34 93.74
N PRO A 12 -44.82 258.28 95.03
CA PRO A 12 -43.88 258.12 96.13
C PRO A 12 -43.50 256.65 96.38
N LEU A 13 -42.37 256.45 97.09
CA LEU A 13 -41.81 255.14 97.47
C LEU A 13 -42.80 254.05 97.94
N PRO A 14 -43.89 254.35 98.71
CA PRO A 14 -44.73 253.30 99.27
C PRO A 14 -45.41 252.36 98.25
N GLN A 15 -45.87 252.87 97.10
CA GLN A 15 -46.68 252.03 96.19
C GLN A 15 -45.87 251.02 95.36
N ILE A 16 -44.55 251.19 95.27
CA ILE A 16 -43.67 250.32 94.47
C ILE A 16 -43.38 248.98 95.19
N LEU A 17 -43.42 248.96 96.53
CA LEU A 17 -43.05 247.79 97.32
C LEU A 17 -44.15 246.71 97.35
N ASP A 18 -45.43 247.10 97.44
CA ASP A 18 -46.55 246.15 97.44
C ASP A 18 -46.66 245.36 96.12
N GLU A 19 -46.32 245.99 94.98
CA GLU A 19 -46.30 245.31 93.67
C GLU A 19 -45.15 244.29 93.56
N MET A 20 -44.00 244.55 94.19
CA MET A 20 -42.87 243.59 94.19
C MET A 20 -43.21 242.32 94.98
N ASP A 21 -43.84 242.43 96.15
CA ASP A 21 -44.23 241.28 96.97
C ASP A 21 -45.34 240.44 96.31
N SER A 22 -46.28 241.11 95.61
CA SER A 22 -47.28 240.45 94.76
C SER A 22 -46.64 239.63 93.63
N ASN A 23 -45.67 240.22 92.92
CA ASN A 23 -44.93 239.54 91.85
C ASN A 23 -44.08 238.36 92.37
N ILE A 24 -43.45 238.48 93.54
CA ILE A 24 -42.67 237.39 94.15
C ILE A 24 -43.58 236.21 94.52
N ARG A 25 -44.79 236.47 95.07
CA ARG A 25 -45.78 235.40 95.32
C ARG A 25 -46.26 234.74 94.02
N ALA A 26 -46.57 235.52 92.99
CA ALA A 26 -46.98 234.99 91.69
C ALA A 26 -45.89 234.12 91.04
N ALA A 27 -44.62 234.54 91.11
CA ALA A 27 -43.48 233.77 90.61
C ALA A 27 -43.28 232.44 91.38
N ALA A 28 -43.43 232.46 92.71
CA ALA A 28 -43.33 231.27 93.53
C ALA A 28 -44.46 230.26 93.27
N GLU A 29 -45.71 230.73 93.11
CA GLU A 29 -46.83 229.84 92.74
C GLU A 29 -46.67 229.27 91.33
N ALA A 30 -46.18 230.06 90.36
CA ALA A 30 -45.91 229.59 89.01
C ALA A 30 -44.83 228.49 88.98
N ALA A 31 -43.73 228.66 89.72
CA ALA A 31 -42.68 227.65 89.86
C ALA A 31 -43.22 226.35 90.48
N LYS A 32 -44.08 226.46 91.51
CA LYS A 32 -44.73 225.30 92.16
C LYS A 32 -45.69 224.56 91.22
N LYS A 33 -46.37 225.28 90.32
CA LYS A 33 -47.24 224.72 89.27
C LYS A 33 -46.43 223.95 88.22
N ALA A 34 -45.24 224.44 87.87
CA ALA A 34 -44.31 223.76 86.96
C ALA A 34 -43.74 222.46 87.55
N GLU A 35 -43.40 222.43 88.84
CA GLU A 35 -42.92 221.21 89.51
C GLU A 35 -43.98 220.08 89.52
N ILE A 36 -45.25 220.43 89.78
CA ILE A 36 -46.36 219.48 89.74
C ILE A 36 -46.59 218.93 88.32
N ALA A 37 -46.49 219.78 87.30
CA ALA A 37 -46.59 219.36 85.89
C ALA A 37 -45.46 218.37 85.51
N ALA A 38 -44.22 218.63 85.91
CA ALA A 38 -43.09 217.75 85.65
C ALA A 38 -43.23 216.38 86.34
N LYS A 39 -43.68 216.34 87.60
CA LYS A 39 -43.96 215.08 88.31
C LYS A 39 -45.10 214.28 87.66
N SER A 40 -46.14 214.95 87.15
CA SER A 40 -47.25 214.27 86.45
C SER A 40 -46.82 213.70 85.09
N ALA A 41 -45.94 214.39 84.36
CA ALA A 41 -45.36 213.91 83.11
C ALA A 41 -44.48 212.66 83.32
N GLY A 42 -43.58 212.67 84.32
CA GLY A 42 -42.77 211.50 84.68
C GLY A 42 -43.62 210.29 85.09
N SER A 43 -44.64 210.51 85.92
CA SER A 43 -45.58 209.45 86.34
C SER A 43 -46.31 208.80 85.16
N SER A 44 -46.58 209.58 84.11
CA SER A 44 -47.26 209.09 82.90
C SER A 44 -46.34 208.26 82.00
N ALA A 45 -45.04 208.60 81.95
CA ALA A 45 -44.02 207.83 81.23
C ALA A 45 -43.74 206.47 81.90
N ASP A 46 -43.69 206.42 83.23
CA ASP A 46 -43.54 205.17 83.99
C ASP A 46 -44.74 204.23 83.79
N ALA A 47 -45.96 204.78 83.73
CA ALA A 47 -47.18 204.02 83.45
C ALA A 47 -47.19 203.43 82.02
N ALA A 48 -46.72 204.18 81.03
CA ALA A 48 -46.57 203.69 79.65
C ALA A 48 -45.53 202.55 79.56
N THR A 49 -44.39 202.70 80.24
CA THR A 49 -43.30 201.71 80.23
C THR A 49 -43.68 200.41 80.95
N LYS A 50 -44.42 200.48 82.07
CA LYS A 50 -44.99 199.28 82.71
C LYS A 50 -46.05 198.60 81.84
N SER A 51 -46.81 199.37 81.07
CA SER A 51 -47.82 198.81 80.16
C SER A 51 -47.19 198.06 78.98
N SER A 52 -46.06 198.53 78.44
CA SER A 52 -45.35 197.81 77.37
C SER A 52 -44.72 196.50 77.87
N LEU A 53 -44.13 196.49 79.06
CA LEU A 53 -43.56 195.27 79.66
C LEU A 53 -44.62 194.18 79.91
N ILE A 54 -45.84 194.55 80.33
CA ILE A 54 -46.94 193.59 80.49
C ILE A 54 -47.44 193.05 79.13
N ALA A 55 -47.40 193.87 78.08
CA ALA A 55 -47.72 193.42 76.72
C ALA A 55 -46.66 192.45 76.17
N GLU A 56 -45.38 192.74 76.38
CA GLU A 56 -44.24 191.90 75.99
C GLU A 56 -44.25 190.55 76.72
N GLN A 57 -44.50 190.56 78.04
CA GLN A 57 -44.58 189.32 78.83
C GLN A 57 -45.75 188.42 78.39
N ARG A 58 -46.93 189.00 78.06
CA ARG A 58 -48.06 188.24 77.52
C ARG A 58 -47.79 187.68 76.11
N ALA A 59 -47.01 188.36 75.29
CA ALA A 59 -46.62 187.87 73.97
C ALA A 59 -45.68 186.66 74.09
N GLU A 60 -44.72 186.70 75.03
CA GLU A 60 -43.76 185.62 75.23
C GLU A 60 -44.40 184.37 75.89
N ASP A 61 -45.35 184.54 76.81
CA ASP A 61 -46.11 183.43 77.38
C ASP A 61 -46.99 182.74 76.31
N ALA A 62 -47.60 183.50 75.41
CA ALA A 62 -48.34 182.95 74.27
C ALA A 62 -47.44 182.19 73.29
N ARG A 63 -46.22 182.70 73.05
CA ARG A 63 -45.21 182.04 72.19
C ARG A 63 -44.80 180.68 72.75
N LYS A 64 -44.49 180.60 74.05
CA LYS A 64 -44.09 179.35 74.73
C LYS A 64 -45.22 178.32 74.79
N ALA A 65 -46.46 178.74 74.99
CA ALA A 65 -47.62 177.86 74.90
C ALA A 65 -47.77 177.25 73.49
N GLY A 66 -47.52 178.04 72.45
CA GLY A 66 -47.51 177.58 71.05
C GLY A 66 -46.40 176.58 70.76
N GLU A 67 -45.16 176.87 71.17
CA GLU A 67 -44.02 175.95 71.01
C GLU A 67 -44.26 174.61 71.72
N HIS A 68 -44.75 174.63 72.96
CA HIS A 68 -44.97 173.39 73.71
C HIS A 68 -46.11 172.53 73.12
N ALA A 69 -47.15 173.16 72.56
CA ALA A 69 -48.21 172.45 71.84
C ALA A 69 -47.68 171.80 70.55
N ALA A 70 -46.88 172.53 69.76
CA ALA A 70 -46.28 172.02 68.53
C ALA A 70 -45.29 170.86 68.79
N GLU A 71 -44.46 170.97 69.83
CA GLU A 71 -43.52 169.90 70.19
C GLU A 71 -44.24 168.62 70.63
N THR A 72 -45.31 168.75 71.44
CA THR A 72 -46.08 167.61 71.93
C THR A 72 -46.78 166.88 70.78
N ALA A 73 -47.35 167.61 69.83
CA ALA A 73 -47.94 167.03 68.62
C ALA A 73 -46.88 166.31 67.75
N THR A 74 -45.68 166.89 67.63
CA THR A 74 -44.59 166.33 66.82
C THR A 74 -44.06 165.02 67.43
N ARG A 75 -43.89 164.94 68.75
CA ARG A 75 -43.49 163.69 69.42
C ARG A 75 -44.55 162.59 69.31
N ALA A 76 -45.84 162.94 69.42
CA ALA A 76 -46.92 161.96 69.25
C ALA A 76 -46.95 161.37 67.82
N ALA A 77 -46.75 162.21 66.80
CA ALA A 77 -46.66 161.75 65.41
C ALA A 77 -45.41 160.88 65.16
N ALA A 78 -44.26 161.24 65.73
CA ALA A 78 -43.03 160.47 65.61
C ALA A 78 -43.11 159.09 66.27
N GLN A 79 -43.73 158.99 67.45
CA GLN A 79 -43.92 157.71 68.15
C GLN A 79 -44.84 156.76 67.37
N ALA A 80 -45.98 157.27 66.87
CA ALA A 80 -46.90 156.47 66.06
C ALA A 80 -46.25 155.95 64.76
N ALA A 81 -45.38 156.74 64.12
CA ALA A 81 -44.62 156.31 62.95
C ALA A 81 -43.55 155.25 63.28
N PHE A 82 -42.94 155.32 64.47
CA PHE A 82 -41.96 154.34 64.93
C PHE A 82 -42.61 152.98 65.21
N ASP A 83 -43.72 152.98 65.95
CA ASP A 83 -44.44 151.76 66.33
C ASP A 83 -45.03 151.04 65.11
N ALA A 84 -45.54 151.80 64.12
CA ALA A 84 -45.99 151.26 62.83
C ALA A 84 -44.85 150.61 62.02
N LYS A 85 -43.64 151.20 62.04
CA LYS A 85 -42.47 150.64 61.36
C LYS A 85 -42.00 149.34 62.03
N ALA A 86 -41.97 149.29 63.36
CA ALA A 86 -41.60 148.09 64.10
C ALA A 86 -42.52 146.90 63.79
N ALA A 87 -43.83 147.13 63.75
CA ALA A 87 -44.82 146.11 63.39
C ALA A 87 -44.63 145.58 61.95
N ALA A 88 -44.32 146.45 61.00
CA ALA A 88 -44.06 146.06 59.61
C ALA A 88 -42.78 145.22 59.44
N GLU A 89 -41.71 145.57 60.16
CA GLU A 89 -40.45 144.80 60.12
C GLU A 89 -40.57 143.41 60.77
N GLU A 90 -41.38 143.26 61.83
CA GLU A 90 -41.62 141.95 62.46
C GLU A 90 -42.48 141.03 61.57
N ALA A 91 -43.49 141.57 60.88
CA ALA A 91 -44.29 140.84 59.90
C ALA A 91 -43.43 140.33 58.72
N SER A 92 -42.57 141.20 58.18
CA SER A 92 -41.65 140.87 57.09
C SER A 92 -40.69 139.72 57.46
N LYS A 93 -40.11 139.75 58.66
CA LYS A 93 -39.21 138.69 59.14
C LYS A 93 -39.92 137.34 59.30
N LYS A 94 -41.18 137.32 59.76
CA LYS A 94 -41.96 136.07 59.89
C LYS A 94 -42.33 135.47 58.52
N ALA A 95 -42.64 136.30 57.52
CA ALA A 95 -42.88 135.85 56.15
C ALA A 95 -41.63 135.20 55.53
N ALA A 96 -40.45 135.84 55.65
CA ALA A 96 -39.19 135.34 55.09
C ALA A 96 -38.73 133.98 55.68
N ILE A 97 -39.09 133.70 56.94
CA ILE A 97 -38.77 132.40 57.58
C ILE A 97 -39.69 131.28 57.04
N ALA A 98 -40.97 131.58 56.77
CA ALA A 98 -41.90 130.60 56.19
C ALA A 98 -41.50 130.19 54.76
N ASP A 99 -41.07 131.15 53.93
CA ASP A 99 -40.66 130.91 52.54
C ASP A 99 -39.41 130.02 52.43
N LYS A 100 -38.47 130.17 53.37
CA LYS A 100 -37.28 129.31 53.48
C LYS A 100 -37.62 127.87 53.88
N ALA A 101 -38.57 127.69 54.81
CA ALA A 101 -39.03 126.37 55.21
C ALA A 101 -39.74 125.62 54.07
N ALA A 102 -40.55 126.34 53.26
CA ALA A 102 -41.26 125.76 52.13
C ALA A 102 -40.30 125.31 51.00
N THR A 103 -39.28 126.11 50.69
CA THR A 103 -38.30 125.79 49.64
C THR A 103 -37.40 124.60 50.01
N GLU A 104 -36.96 124.50 51.27
CA GLU A 104 -36.19 123.32 51.74
C GLU A 104 -37.02 122.03 51.79
N ALA A 105 -38.33 122.12 52.04
CA ALA A 105 -39.24 120.97 51.97
C ALA A 105 -39.42 120.48 50.53
N SER A 106 -39.59 121.40 49.57
CA SER A 106 -39.77 121.08 48.14
C SER A 106 -38.56 120.32 47.56
N HIS A 107 -37.34 120.78 47.81
CA HIS A 107 -36.13 120.08 47.31
C HIS A 107 -35.92 118.68 47.91
N LYS A 108 -36.35 118.45 49.15
CA LYS A 108 -36.30 117.11 49.77
C LYS A 108 -37.35 116.16 49.19
N ALA A 109 -38.53 116.67 48.78
CA ALA A 109 -39.54 115.88 48.09
C ALA A 109 -39.10 115.48 46.66
N GLU A 110 -38.53 116.44 45.90
CA GLU A 110 -38.10 116.17 44.51
C GLU A 110 -36.93 115.18 44.44
N SER A 111 -35.98 115.27 45.38
CA SER A 111 -34.86 114.32 45.47
C SER A 111 -35.31 112.93 45.91
N ALA A 112 -36.31 112.82 46.80
CA ALA A 112 -36.92 111.54 47.14
C ALA A 112 -37.65 110.89 45.95
N SER A 113 -38.37 111.68 45.13
CA SER A 113 -39.06 111.17 43.92
C SER A 113 -38.07 110.56 42.93
N LYS A 114 -36.98 111.26 42.59
CA LYS A 114 -35.99 110.77 41.62
C LYS A 114 -35.34 109.46 42.06
N VAL A 115 -35.11 109.27 43.37
CA VAL A 115 -34.58 108.01 43.92
C VAL A 115 -35.61 106.87 43.84
N ALA A 116 -36.91 107.17 43.98
CA ALA A 116 -37.97 106.18 43.81
C ALA A 116 -38.15 105.76 42.33
N ASP A 117 -38.08 106.72 41.40
CA ASP A 117 -38.19 106.47 39.96
C ASP A 117 -37.01 105.62 39.44
N ASP A 118 -35.77 105.96 39.84
CA ASP A 118 -34.56 105.17 39.54
C ASP A 118 -34.63 103.75 40.11
N ALA A 119 -35.21 103.59 41.31
CA ALA A 119 -35.40 102.28 41.92
C ALA A 119 -36.44 101.44 41.16
N SER A 120 -37.54 102.05 40.70
CA SER A 120 -38.57 101.40 39.89
C SER A 120 -38.03 100.95 38.53
N ALA A 121 -37.28 101.82 37.84
CA ALA A 121 -36.66 101.48 36.54
C ALA A 121 -35.69 100.29 36.66
N ARG A 122 -34.86 100.26 37.72
CA ARG A 122 -33.96 99.12 38.00
C ARG A 122 -34.72 97.84 38.36
N ALA A 123 -35.85 97.95 39.04
CA ALA A 123 -36.72 96.79 39.33
C ALA A 123 -37.34 96.22 38.05
N GLU A 124 -37.78 97.06 37.11
CA GLU A 124 -38.30 96.61 35.80
C GLU A 124 -37.22 96.00 34.90
N GLU A 125 -36.01 96.55 34.89
CA GLU A 125 -34.88 96.00 34.14
C GLU A 125 -34.42 94.65 34.72
N ALA A 126 -34.39 94.54 36.06
CA ALA A 126 -34.13 93.28 36.75
C ALA A 126 -35.25 92.24 36.47
N ALA A 127 -36.52 92.64 36.46
CA ALA A 127 -37.65 91.77 36.14
C ALA A 127 -37.59 91.27 34.68
N ARG A 128 -37.28 92.14 33.71
CA ARG A 128 -37.11 91.75 32.30
C ARG A 128 -35.94 90.80 32.11
N ARG A 129 -34.78 91.06 32.73
CA ARG A 129 -33.64 90.12 32.71
C ARG A 129 -33.97 88.79 33.38
N ALA A 130 -34.72 88.80 34.48
CA ALA A 130 -35.19 87.58 35.12
C ALA A 130 -36.15 86.79 34.21
N GLU A 131 -37.02 87.47 33.46
CA GLU A 131 -37.91 86.82 32.48
C GLU A 131 -37.14 86.26 31.27
N GLU A 132 -36.16 86.99 30.73
CA GLU A 132 -35.28 86.52 29.65
C GLU A 132 -34.46 85.30 30.10
N VAL A 133 -33.88 85.33 31.29
CA VAL A 133 -33.17 84.20 31.89
C VAL A 133 -34.13 83.03 32.15
N ALA A 134 -35.35 83.26 32.61
CA ALA A 134 -36.34 82.21 32.82
C ALA A 134 -36.79 81.57 31.49
N ARG A 135 -37.00 82.36 30.43
CA ARG A 135 -37.31 81.86 29.08
C ARG A 135 -36.13 81.09 28.48
N ALA A 136 -34.91 81.59 28.61
CA ALA A 136 -33.71 80.91 28.13
C ALA A 136 -33.45 79.60 28.88
N ALA A 137 -33.60 79.59 30.21
CA ALA A 137 -33.50 78.39 31.03
C ALA A 137 -34.60 77.38 30.69
N ARG A 138 -35.82 77.84 30.40
CA ARG A 138 -36.92 76.99 29.97
C ARG A 138 -36.68 76.38 28.58
N TYR A 139 -36.22 77.16 27.60
CA TYR A 139 -35.83 76.63 26.28
C TYR A 139 -34.67 75.64 26.40
N ALA A 140 -33.65 75.92 27.22
CA ALA A 140 -32.55 75.00 27.47
C ALA A 140 -33.02 73.69 28.16
N ALA A 141 -34.00 73.78 29.07
CA ALA A 141 -34.61 72.61 29.69
C ALA A 141 -35.46 71.79 28.71
N GLU A 142 -36.27 72.45 27.86
CA GLU A 142 -37.07 71.80 26.82
C GLU A 142 -36.15 71.14 25.76
N GLU A 143 -35.06 71.78 25.34
CA GLU A 143 -34.05 71.20 24.42
C GLU A 143 -33.28 70.04 25.06
N ALA A 144 -32.92 70.15 26.34
CA ALA A 144 -32.27 69.06 27.09
C ALA A 144 -33.21 67.86 27.28
N SER A 145 -34.50 68.09 27.55
CA SER A 145 -35.51 67.02 27.61
C SER A 145 -35.72 66.36 26.25
N ALA A 146 -35.82 67.13 25.16
CA ALA A 146 -35.95 66.57 23.81
C ALA A 146 -34.73 65.70 23.42
N LYS A 147 -33.51 66.17 23.72
CA LYS A 147 -32.28 65.37 23.51
C LYS A 147 -32.21 64.13 24.41
N ALA A 148 -32.71 64.21 25.65
CA ALA A 148 -32.79 63.05 26.53
C ALA A 148 -33.80 62.01 26.01
N GLU A 149 -34.93 62.44 25.47
CA GLU A 149 -35.91 61.56 24.80
C GLU A 149 -35.34 60.94 23.52
N GLU A 150 -34.66 61.73 22.68
CA GLU A 150 -33.98 61.25 21.46
C GLU A 150 -32.91 60.19 21.79
N VAL A 151 -32.04 60.46 22.77
CA VAL A 151 -31.03 59.49 23.25
C VAL A 151 -31.68 58.25 23.86
N ALA A 152 -32.77 58.39 24.62
CA ALA A 152 -33.49 57.25 25.20
C ALA A 152 -34.18 56.40 24.13
N LEU A 153 -34.69 57.02 23.06
CA LEU A 153 -35.36 56.35 21.95
C LEU A 153 -34.33 55.63 21.08
N ALA A 154 -33.24 56.29 20.70
CA ALA A 154 -32.10 55.66 20.01
C ALA A 154 -31.47 54.52 20.83
N SER A 155 -31.37 54.65 22.15
CA SER A 155 -30.89 53.57 23.04
C SER A 155 -31.84 52.37 23.06
N ARG A 156 -33.16 52.59 22.98
CA ARG A 156 -34.16 51.51 22.87
C ARG A 156 -34.11 50.84 21.50
N GLU A 157 -33.98 51.61 20.42
CA GLU A 157 -33.86 51.08 19.06
C GLU A 157 -32.59 50.23 18.92
N ALA A 158 -31.44 50.73 19.38
CA ALA A 158 -30.19 49.98 19.40
C ALA A 158 -30.28 48.70 20.27
N ALA A 159 -30.98 48.73 21.40
CA ALA A 159 -31.23 47.55 22.22
C ALA A 159 -32.15 46.52 21.53
N ILE A 160 -33.17 46.98 20.78
CA ILE A 160 -34.07 46.12 20.00
C ILE A 160 -33.33 45.51 18.80
N GLU A 161 -32.48 46.27 18.11
CA GLU A 161 -31.64 45.74 17.02
C GLU A 161 -30.62 44.72 17.54
N LEU A 162 -29.97 45.00 18.68
CA LEU A 162 -29.06 44.05 19.32
C LEU A 162 -29.79 42.77 19.74
N ALA A 163 -31.00 42.87 20.32
CA ALA A 163 -31.82 41.72 20.66
C ALA A 163 -32.23 40.91 19.42
N ARG A 164 -32.64 41.55 18.32
CA ARG A 164 -32.93 40.86 17.06
C ARG A 164 -31.70 40.17 16.47
N ALA A 165 -30.53 40.81 16.54
CA ALA A 165 -29.28 40.23 16.06
C ALA A 165 -28.82 39.04 16.91
N THR A 166 -29.03 39.06 18.24
CA THR A 166 -28.75 37.89 19.09
C THR A 166 -29.76 36.76 18.86
N GLU A 167 -31.05 37.07 18.68
CA GLU A 167 -32.08 36.09 18.31
C GLU A 167 -31.82 35.44 16.94
N GLU A 168 -31.46 36.22 15.92
CA GLU A 168 -31.11 35.67 14.59
C GLU A 168 -29.86 34.77 14.65
N ASN A 169 -28.82 35.18 15.40
CA ASN A 169 -27.64 34.35 15.61
C ASN A 169 -27.96 33.05 16.38
N ALA A 170 -28.88 33.11 17.35
CA ALA A 170 -29.33 31.93 18.09
C ALA A 170 -30.11 30.95 17.21
N LEU A 171 -30.99 31.45 16.34
CA LEU A 171 -31.69 30.62 15.34
C LEU A 171 -30.73 29.98 14.34
N ARG A 172 -29.72 30.72 13.85
CA ARG A 172 -28.66 30.15 12.99
C ARG A 172 -27.86 29.06 13.73
N LEU A 173 -27.55 29.24 15.01
CA LEU A 173 -26.91 28.20 15.83
C LEU A 173 -27.82 26.98 16.05
N GLN A 174 -29.13 27.18 16.18
CA GLN A 174 -30.11 26.08 16.23
C GLN A 174 -30.06 25.23 14.94
N GLU A 175 -30.11 25.88 13.77
CA GLU A 175 -30.04 25.21 12.47
C GLU A 175 -28.70 24.47 12.29
N LEU A 176 -27.58 25.10 12.69
CA LEU A 176 -26.26 24.48 12.66
C LEU A 176 -26.14 23.28 13.63
N ALA A 177 -26.73 23.34 14.82
CA ALA A 177 -26.72 22.25 15.78
C ALA A 177 -27.50 21.03 15.26
N LEU A 178 -28.68 21.25 14.68
CA LEU A 178 -29.46 20.20 14.03
C LEU A 178 -28.73 19.60 12.83
N ALA A 179 -28.16 20.43 11.95
CA ALA A 179 -27.39 19.95 10.80
C ALA A 179 -26.11 19.18 11.20
N ALA A 180 -25.44 19.59 12.28
CA ALA A 180 -24.28 18.88 12.82
C ALA A 180 -24.67 17.53 13.41
N LYS A 181 -25.78 17.46 14.16
CA LYS A 181 -26.35 16.23 14.70
C LYS A 181 -26.74 15.27 13.58
N ASP A 182 -27.53 15.69 12.59
CA ASP A 182 -28.00 14.81 11.52
C ASP A 182 -26.83 14.28 10.65
N SER A 183 -25.81 15.13 10.43
CA SER A 183 -24.56 14.73 9.76
C SER A 183 -23.75 13.72 10.57
N LEU A 184 -23.77 13.81 11.90
CA LEU A 184 -23.15 12.84 12.80
C LEU A 184 -23.93 11.53 12.83
N ASP A 185 -25.27 11.57 12.94
CA ASP A 185 -26.16 10.40 12.93
C ASP A 185 -25.96 9.54 11.67
N ASP A 186 -25.84 10.14 10.48
CA ASP A 186 -25.49 9.42 9.24
C ASP A 186 -24.11 8.73 9.34
N SER A 187 -23.07 9.44 9.79
CA SER A 187 -21.73 8.86 9.92
C SER A 187 -21.69 7.76 10.98
N MET A 188 -22.45 7.87 12.07
CA MET A 188 -22.62 6.82 13.07
C MET A 188 -23.30 5.58 12.46
N GLY A 189 -24.34 5.76 11.64
CA GLY A 189 -24.96 4.67 10.89
C GLY A 189 -23.98 3.97 9.92
N ARG A 190 -23.13 4.74 9.24
CA ARG A 190 -22.05 4.21 8.38
C ARG A 190 -20.98 3.48 9.20
N ALA A 191 -20.63 3.96 10.40
CA ALA A 191 -19.66 3.31 11.29
C ALA A 191 -20.16 1.96 11.82
N ILE A 192 -21.42 1.89 12.29
CA ILE A 192 -22.05 0.63 12.74
C ILE A 192 -22.02 -0.42 11.62
N LYS A 193 -22.29 -0.01 10.37
CA LYS A 193 -22.19 -0.92 9.22
C LYS A 193 -20.74 -1.38 8.98
N ALA A 194 -19.78 -0.45 8.97
CA ALA A 194 -18.37 -0.76 8.75
C ALA A 194 -17.79 -1.69 9.85
N ALA A 195 -18.20 -1.52 11.10
CA ALA A 195 -17.85 -2.40 12.21
C ALA A 195 -18.36 -3.83 11.98
N LYS A 196 -19.63 -3.98 11.58
CA LYS A 196 -20.23 -5.29 11.26
C LYS A 196 -19.58 -5.96 10.05
N ASP A 197 -19.24 -5.20 9.01
CA ASP A 197 -18.52 -5.71 7.84
C ASP A 197 -17.11 -6.19 8.24
N ALA A 198 -16.42 -5.47 9.13
CA ALA A 198 -15.13 -5.87 9.70
C ALA A 198 -15.25 -7.15 10.55
N ASP A 199 -16.19 -7.26 11.48
CA ASP A 199 -16.39 -8.47 12.29
C ASP A 199 -16.74 -9.70 11.44
N THR A 200 -17.53 -9.51 10.38
CA THR A 200 -17.85 -10.57 9.42
C THR A 200 -16.59 -11.04 8.68
N ALA A 201 -15.76 -10.11 8.21
CA ALA A 201 -14.50 -10.43 7.54
C ALA A 201 -13.48 -11.09 8.49
N ALA A 202 -13.42 -10.65 9.76
CA ALA A 202 -12.61 -11.27 10.81
C ALA A 202 -13.01 -12.75 11.02
N GLY A 203 -14.32 -13.02 11.13
CA GLY A 203 -14.86 -14.37 11.26
C GLY A 203 -14.48 -15.28 10.07
N ILE A 204 -14.62 -14.78 8.84
CA ILE A 204 -14.23 -15.51 7.63
C ILE A 204 -12.73 -15.78 7.61
N ALA A 205 -11.89 -14.78 7.93
CA ALA A 205 -10.44 -14.93 7.98
C ALA A 205 -9.99 -15.96 9.02
N ASN A 206 -10.57 -15.96 10.22
CA ASN A 206 -10.30 -16.96 11.26
C ASN A 206 -10.65 -18.39 10.82
N VAL A 207 -11.79 -18.57 10.15
CA VAL A 207 -12.20 -19.88 9.61
C VAL A 207 -11.26 -20.33 8.49
N ALA A 208 -10.87 -19.43 7.58
CA ALA A 208 -9.93 -19.73 6.51
C ALA A 208 -8.53 -20.07 7.03
N ALA A 209 -8.04 -19.33 8.04
CA ALA A 209 -6.77 -19.61 8.74
C ALA A 209 -6.78 -21.02 9.36
N LYS A 210 -7.84 -21.35 10.11
CA LYS A 210 -7.98 -22.68 10.72
C LYS A 210 -8.07 -23.79 9.68
N ASN A 211 -8.91 -23.64 8.65
CA ASN A 211 -9.06 -24.62 7.58
C ASN A 211 -7.74 -24.88 6.82
N THR A 212 -6.86 -23.87 6.77
CA THR A 212 -5.53 -23.94 6.14
C THR A 212 -4.53 -24.72 6.99
N ILE A 213 -4.60 -24.57 8.31
CA ILE A 213 -3.82 -25.38 9.27
C ILE A 213 -4.30 -26.84 9.26
N ASP A 214 -5.62 -27.06 9.31
CA ASP A 214 -6.23 -28.39 9.36
C ASP A 214 -6.08 -29.15 8.02
N ASN A 215 -6.07 -28.44 6.88
CA ASN A 215 -5.98 -29.03 5.54
C ASN A 215 -4.89 -28.31 4.71
N LEU A 216 -3.65 -28.80 4.82
CA LEU A 216 -2.46 -28.29 4.12
C LEU A 216 -2.59 -28.45 2.59
N SER A 217 -3.06 -27.40 1.90
CA SER A 217 -3.22 -27.37 0.44
C SER A 217 -3.03 -25.97 -0.16
N ASN A 218 -2.76 -25.90 -1.46
CA ASN A 218 -2.66 -24.64 -2.18
C ASN A 218 -4.03 -23.89 -2.24
N GLU A 219 -5.14 -24.62 -2.31
CA GLU A 219 -6.48 -24.02 -2.37
C GLU A 219 -6.88 -23.38 -1.05
N THR A 220 -6.64 -24.06 0.07
CA THR A 220 -6.87 -23.51 1.42
C THR A 220 -5.95 -22.34 1.72
N ALA A 221 -4.63 -22.46 1.44
CA ALA A 221 -3.69 -21.35 1.59
C ALA A 221 -4.11 -20.11 0.77
N ARG A 222 -4.54 -20.30 -0.48
CA ARG A 222 -5.06 -19.21 -1.31
C ARG A 222 -6.34 -18.60 -0.74
N HIS A 223 -7.24 -19.41 -0.19
CA HIS A 223 -8.46 -18.93 0.45
C HIS A 223 -8.13 -18.09 1.70
N ALA A 224 -7.18 -18.52 2.52
CA ALA A 224 -6.73 -17.77 3.70
C ALA A 224 -6.04 -16.44 3.35
N ASP A 225 -5.18 -16.39 2.32
CA ASP A 225 -4.62 -15.12 1.83
C ASP A 225 -5.72 -14.15 1.36
N GLN A 226 -6.68 -14.64 0.58
CA GLN A 226 -7.80 -13.82 0.08
C GLN A 226 -8.69 -13.31 1.23
N SER A 227 -9.07 -14.19 2.15
CA SER A 227 -9.89 -13.82 3.32
C SER A 227 -9.13 -12.87 4.25
N GLY A 228 -7.84 -13.07 4.45
CA GLY A 228 -7.00 -12.20 5.28
C GLY A 228 -6.86 -10.79 4.70
N ARG A 229 -6.66 -10.68 3.37
CA ARG A 229 -6.66 -9.38 2.67
C ARG A 229 -8.02 -8.68 2.74
N ALA A 230 -9.12 -9.43 2.63
CA ALA A 230 -10.47 -8.86 2.79
C ALA A 230 -10.70 -8.32 4.21
N ALA A 231 -10.23 -9.02 5.24
CA ALA A 231 -10.29 -8.56 6.63
C ALA A 231 -9.44 -7.31 6.87
N LYS A 232 -8.20 -7.25 6.35
CA LYS A 232 -7.36 -6.03 6.37
C LYS A 232 -8.04 -4.84 5.69
N PHE A 233 -8.69 -5.05 4.54
CA PHE A 233 -9.42 -3.98 3.83
C PHE A 233 -10.62 -3.48 4.66
N ALA A 234 -11.42 -4.40 5.22
CA ALA A 234 -12.55 -4.04 6.06
C ALA A 234 -12.12 -3.30 7.34
N ALA A 235 -11.01 -3.71 7.96
CA ALA A 235 -10.39 -3.02 9.10
C ALA A 235 -9.99 -1.58 8.75
N SER A 236 -9.27 -1.39 7.64
CA SER A 236 -8.85 -0.06 7.17
C SER A 236 -10.04 0.87 6.88
N HIS A 237 -11.09 0.34 6.25
CA HIS A 237 -12.33 1.09 6.03
C HIS A 237 -13.03 1.47 7.34
N ALA A 238 -13.14 0.54 8.29
CA ALA A 238 -13.73 0.80 9.61
C ALA A 238 -12.96 1.88 10.39
N TYR A 239 -11.62 1.85 10.38
CA TYR A 239 -10.80 2.91 10.99
C TYR A 239 -11.04 4.29 10.36
N HIS A 240 -11.09 4.40 9.03
CA HIS A 240 -11.36 5.67 8.35
C HIS A 240 -12.74 6.23 8.70
N ILE A 241 -13.77 5.38 8.75
CA ILE A 241 -15.13 5.81 9.13
C ILE A 241 -15.21 6.21 10.61
N ALA A 242 -14.51 5.52 11.51
CA ALA A 242 -14.40 5.93 12.91
C ALA A 242 -13.74 7.31 13.07
N GLU A 243 -12.72 7.63 12.27
CA GLU A 243 -12.09 8.95 12.23
C GLU A 243 -13.01 10.04 11.61
N GLU A 244 -13.89 9.68 10.68
CA GLU A 244 -14.94 10.59 10.18
C GLU A 244 -15.97 10.91 11.27
N VAL A 245 -16.44 9.91 12.01
CA VAL A 245 -17.35 10.11 13.16
C VAL A 245 -16.70 10.97 14.23
N ALA A 246 -15.42 10.74 14.57
CA ALA A 246 -14.70 11.54 15.56
C ALA A 246 -14.66 13.04 15.20
N ARG A 247 -14.32 13.37 13.95
CA ARG A 247 -14.28 14.76 13.46
C ARG A 247 -15.66 15.42 13.44
N LYS A 248 -16.72 14.67 13.11
CA LYS A 248 -18.09 15.18 13.18
C LYS A 248 -18.59 15.33 14.61
N SER A 249 -18.16 14.45 15.54
CA SER A 249 -18.46 14.54 16.96
C SER A 249 -17.93 15.83 17.56
N GLU A 250 -16.65 16.14 17.34
CA GLU A 250 -16.02 17.39 17.78
C GLU A 250 -16.75 18.63 17.21
N THR A 251 -17.22 18.54 15.97
CA THR A 251 -18.00 19.62 15.33
C THR A 251 -19.38 19.79 15.98
N ALA A 252 -20.09 18.68 16.27
CA ALA A 252 -21.39 18.69 16.93
C ALA A 252 -21.29 19.11 18.40
N GLU A 253 -20.23 18.71 19.10
CA GLU A 253 -19.94 19.09 20.48
C GLU A 253 -19.71 20.62 20.58
N ARG A 254 -18.85 21.17 19.73
CA ARG A 254 -18.58 22.62 19.71
C ARG A 254 -19.86 23.42 19.39
N ILE A 255 -20.56 23.08 18.31
CA ILE A 255 -21.78 23.82 17.91
C ILE A 255 -22.89 23.65 18.96
N GLY A 256 -22.99 22.46 19.58
CA GLY A 256 -23.93 22.21 20.66
C GLY A 256 -23.63 23.06 21.91
N SER A 257 -22.35 23.18 22.27
CA SER A 257 -21.89 24.06 23.36
C SER A 257 -22.16 25.54 23.05
N ASP A 258 -21.85 26.01 21.83
CA ASP A 258 -22.10 27.39 21.40
C ASP A 258 -23.60 27.73 21.43
N ALA A 259 -24.46 26.79 21.01
CA ALA A 259 -25.91 26.93 21.07
C ALA A 259 -26.42 27.02 22.52
N VAL A 260 -25.94 26.15 23.42
CA VAL A 260 -26.30 26.19 24.86
C VAL A 260 -25.77 27.46 25.54
N GLU A 261 -24.62 28.02 25.14
CA GLU A 261 -24.17 29.32 25.67
C GLU A 261 -25.07 30.46 25.18
N VAL A 262 -25.44 30.48 23.90
CA VAL A 262 -26.24 31.55 23.31
C VAL A 262 -27.71 31.51 23.75
N SER A 263 -28.27 30.33 24.08
CA SER A 263 -29.63 30.24 24.62
C SER A 263 -29.83 31.09 25.89
N THR A 264 -28.78 31.24 26.72
CA THR A 264 -28.80 32.08 27.93
C THR A 264 -28.91 33.58 27.68
N LYS A 265 -28.76 34.02 26.41
CA LYS A 265 -28.68 35.45 26.01
C LYS A 265 -29.88 35.92 25.17
N VAL A 266 -30.87 35.05 24.95
CA VAL A 266 -32.06 35.33 24.12
C VAL A 266 -33.37 35.15 24.89
N THR A 267 -34.49 35.51 24.27
CA THR A 267 -35.82 35.41 24.89
C THR A 267 -36.25 33.95 25.12
N GLU A 268 -37.02 33.70 26.17
CA GLU A 268 -37.39 32.34 26.64
C GLU A 268 -37.94 31.43 25.53
N ALA A 269 -38.73 31.98 24.60
CA ALA A 269 -39.36 31.25 23.51
C ALA A 269 -38.36 30.73 22.44
N ILE A 270 -37.21 31.38 22.31
CA ILE A 270 -36.10 30.97 21.43
C ILE A 270 -35.09 30.15 22.24
N ALA A 271 -34.76 30.59 23.46
CA ALA A 271 -33.81 29.95 24.37
C ALA A 271 -34.05 28.44 24.48
N GLY A 272 -35.27 28.02 24.79
CA GLY A 272 -35.60 26.60 24.97
C GLY A 272 -35.35 25.74 23.72
N LYS A 273 -35.62 26.27 22.51
CA LYS A 273 -35.40 25.52 21.25
C LYS A 273 -33.92 25.41 20.87
N VAL A 274 -33.17 26.48 21.13
CA VAL A 274 -31.72 26.54 20.88
C VAL A 274 -31.00 25.62 21.87
N GLU A 275 -31.41 25.64 23.14
CA GLU A 275 -30.90 24.76 24.18
C GLU A 275 -31.23 23.28 23.88
N GLU A 276 -32.47 22.94 23.55
CA GLU A 276 -32.87 21.57 23.18
C GLU A 276 -32.04 21.05 21.99
N SER A 277 -31.86 21.87 20.96
CA SER A 277 -31.07 21.50 19.77
C SER A 277 -29.58 21.33 20.10
N GLY A 278 -29.03 22.19 20.96
CA GLY A 278 -27.65 22.09 21.44
C GLY A 278 -27.40 20.87 22.33
N GLN A 279 -28.30 20.59 23.28
CA GLN A 279 -28.27 19.39 24.12
C GLN A 279 -28.41 18.10 23.28
N ALA A 280 -29.22 18.11 22.22
CA ALA A 280 -29.36 16.99 21.30
C ALA A 280 -28.06 16.73 20.50
N ALA A 281 -27.36 17.78 20.05
CA ALA A 281 -26.06 17.66 19.39
C ALA A 281 -24.96 17.13 20.35
N LEU A 282 -24.90 17.65 21.58
CA LEU A 282 -24.00 17.17 22.63
C LEU A 282 -24.26 15.70 23.01
N SER A 283 -25.54 15.30 23.09
CA SER A 283 -25.91 13.91 23.39
C SER A 283 -25.51 12.94 22.26
N ALA A 284 -25.65 13.37 21.00
CA ALA A 284 -25.20 12.60 19.85
C ALA A 284 -23.66 12.47 19.81
N ALA A 285 -22.92 13.55 20.12
CA ALA A 285 -21.46 13.50 20.26
C ALA A 285 -21.01 12.47 21.31
N LEU A 286 -21.64 12.49 22.50
CA LEU A 286 -21.36 11.53 23.59
C LEU A 286 -21.64 10.07 23.20
N GLU A 287 -22.74 9.78 22.49
CA GLU A 287 -23.03 8.42 22.02
C GLU A 287 -22.04 7.98 20.93
N SER A 288 -21.60 8.91 20.08
CA SER A 288 -20.67 8.63 18.99
C SER A 288 -19.32 8.06 19.48
N HIS A 289 -18.85 8.47 20.67
CA HIS A 289 -17.63 7.92 21.27
C HIS A 289 -17.71 6.40 21.47
N LYS A 290 -18.86 5.87 21.92
CA LYS A 290 -19.07 4.42 22.08
C LYS A 290 -19.04 3.71 20.72
N ILE A 291 -19.61 4.34 19.69
CA ILE A 291 -19.62 3.80 18.32
C ILE A 291 -18.21 3.82 17.72
N ILE A 292 -17.42 4.86 17.98
CA ILE A 292 -15.99 4.94 17.59
C ILE A 292 -15.20 3.81 18.29
N GLU A 293 -15.36 3.62 19.60
CA GLU A 293 -14.70 2.54 20.34
C GLU A 293 -15.07 1.15 19.80
N ALA A 294 -16.36 0.88 19.60
CA ALA A 294 -16.83 -0.38 19.03
C ALA A 294 -16.28 -0.61 17.61
N THR A 295 -16.32 0.41 16.75
CA THR A 295 -15.80 0.33 15.37
C THR A 295 -14.29 0.08 15.35
N ASN A 296 -13.53 0.74 16.24
CA ASN A 296 -12.10 0.51 16.40
C ASN A 296 -11.78 -0.90 16.94
N ALA A 297 -12.64 -1.47 17.79
CA ALA A 297 -12.49 -2.83 18.30
C ALA A 297 -12.74 -3.88 17.20
N SER A 298 -13.82 -3.75 16.43
CA SER A 298 -14.10 -4.61 15.27
C SER A 298 -13.01 -4.49 14.19
N ALA A 299 -12.53 -3.27 13.92
CA ALA A 299 -11.41 -3.02 13.02
C ALA A 299 -10.13 -3.73 13.48
N LYS A 300 -9.78 -3.62 14.77
CA LYS A 300 -8.60 -4.30 15.36
C LYS A 300 -8.72 -5.83 15.33
N SER A 301 -9.94 -6.35 15.54
CA SER A 301 -10.25 -7.77 15.43
C SER A 301 -10.01 -8.28 14.01
N ALA A 302 -10.59 -7.59 13.01
CA ALA A 302 -10.41 -7.89 11.60
C ALA A 302 -8.95 -7.74 11.13
N ASP A 303 -8.24 -6.73 11.62
CA ASP A 303 -6.83 -6.52 11.30
C ASP A 303 -5.96 -7.70 11.77
N LYS A 304 -6.15 -8.13 13.03
CA LYS A 304 -5.44 -9.29 13.60
C LYS A 304 -5.80 -10.60 12.87
N SER A 305 -7.08 -10.88 12.70
CA SER A 305 -7.53 -12.07 11.96
C SER A 305 -7.04 -12.08 10.51
N GLY A 306 -6.83 -10.89 9.93
CA GLY A 306 -6.17 -10.71 8.63
C GLY A 306 -4.73 -11.20 8.62
N ASP A 307 -3.93 -10.81 9.62
CA ASP A 307 -2.54 -11.30 9.75
C ASP A 307 -2.48 -12.79 10.05
N ASP A 308 -3.31 -13.29 10.98
CA ASP A 308 -3.35 -14.71 11.35
C ASP A 308 -3.65 -15.60 10.12
N ALA A 309 -4.56 -15.16 9.24
CA ALA A 309 -4.89 -15.87 7.99
C ALA A 309 -3.78 -15.80 6.93
N ILE A 310 -3.15 -14.63 6.73
CA ILE A 310 -2.02 -14.48 5.80
C ILE A 310 -0.81 -15.28 6.28
N HIS A 311 -0.53 -15.28 7.59
CA HIS A 311 0.55 -16.07 8.18
C HIS A 311 0.30 -17.57 8.04
N ALA A 312 -0.94 -18.04 8.25
CA ALA A 312 -1.31 -19.43 8.01
C ALA A 312 -1.08 -19.82 6.54
N ALA A 313 -1.52 -18.99 5.58
CA ALA A 313 -1.29 -19.21 4.15
C ALA A 313 0.20 -19.33 3.78
N LEU A 314 1.05 -18.42 4.31
CA LEU A 314 2.49 -18.44 4.08
C LEU A 314 3.17 -19.67 4.69
N GLY A 315 2.75 -20.11 5.88
CA GLY A 315 3.25 -21.33 6.52
C GLY A 315 3.04 -22.57 5.65
N VAL A 316 1.82 -22.75 5.10
CA VAL A 316 1.51 -23.89 4.22
C VAL A 316 2.31 -23.85 2.92
N LEU A 317 2.52 -22.67 2.33
CA LEU A 317 3.36 -22.53 1.15
C LEU A 317 4.82 -22.91 1.44
N GLN A 318 5.36 -22.51 2.60
CA GLN A 318 6.71 -22.89 3.01
C GLN A 318 6.82 -24.41 3.24
N ASP A 319 5.85 -25.04 3.89
CA ASP A 319 5.83 -26.49 4.09
C ASP A 319 5.69 -27.27 2.78
N MET A 320 4.92 -26.75 1.81
CA MET A 320 4.84 -27.31 0.47
C MET A 320 6.18 -27.20 -0.28
N ILE A 321 6.90 -26.08 -0.15
CA ILE A 321 8.26 -25.90 -0.70
C ILE A 321 9.22 -26.92 -0.05
N ASN A 322 9.29 -26.96 1.28
CA ASN A 322 10.14 -27.89 2.03
C ASN A 322 9.89 -29.35 1.62
N ARG A 323 8.62 -29.74 1.43
CA ARG A 323 8.23 -31.08 0.97
C ARG A 323 8.62 -31.33 -0.49
N ALA A 324 8.48 -30.35 -1.37
CA ALA A 324 8.90 -30.47 -2.77
C ALA A 324 10.43 -30.61 -2.88
N GLU A 325 11.20 -29.85 -2.10
CA GLU A 325 12.66 -29.97 -2.01
C GLU A 325 13.08 -31.35 -1.47
N SER A 326 12.45 -31.83 -0.40
CA SER A 326 12.70 -33.17 0.15
C SER A 326 12.41 -34.28 -0.87
N LEU A 327 11.30 -34.19 -1.61
CA LEU A 327 10.98 -35.12 -2.69
C LEU A 327 12.01 -35.03 -3.82
N GLY A 328 12.41 -33.83 -4.24
CA GLY A 328 13.44 -33.61 -5.25
C GLY A 328 14.81 -34.20 -4.86
N GLN A 329 15.22 -34.02 -3.60
CA GLN A 329 16.43 -34.66 -3.05
C GLN A 329 16.32 -36.18 -3.04
N SER A 330 15.18 -36.74 -2.63
CA SER A 330 14.98 -38.21 -2.62
C SER A 330 15.02 -38.81 -4.03
N ALA A 331 14.42 -38.14 -5.01
CA ALA A 331 14.44 -38.54 -6.41
C ALA A 331 15.86 -38.46 -7.00
N LYS A 332 16.62 -37.42 -6.64
CA LYS A 332 18.04 -37.29 -7.00
C LYS A 332 18.87 -38.45 -6.43
N ILE A 333 18.72 -38.77 -5.16
CA ILE A 333 19.47 -39.87 -4.50
C ILE A 333 19.16 -41.22 -5.17
N GLU A 334 17.90 -41.51 -5.48
CA GLU A 334 17.54 -42.77 -6.15
C GLU A 334 18.04 -42.82 -7.62
N ALA A 335 18.06 -41.69 -8.32
CA ALA A 335 18.67 -41.57 -9.65
C ALA A 335 20.19 -41.83 -9.60
N GLU A 336 20.91 -41.21 -8.64
CA GLU A 336 22.36 -41.42 -8.42
C GLU A 336 22.66 -42.89 -8.08
N LYS A 337 21.86 -43.51 -7.21
CA LYS A 337 21.96 -44.93 -6.84
C LYS A 337 21.71 -45.87 -8.03
N ASN A 338 20.71 -45.60 -8.86
CA ASN A 338 20.45 -46.42 -10.05
C ASN A 338 21.55 -46.23 -11.11
N ALA A 339 22.09 -45.01 -11.28
CA ALA A 339 23.19 -44.74 -12.19
C ALA A 339 24.49 -45.46 -11.75
N LEU A 340 24.81 -45.47 -10.44
CA LEU A 340 25.92 -46.26 -9.88
C LEU A 340 25.74 -47.77 -10.11
N ARG A 341 24.51 -48.29 -9.95
CA ARG A 341 24.21 -49.71 -10.22
C ARG A 341 24.45 -50.06 -11.70
N LEU A 342 24.00 -49.21 -12.61
CA LEU A 342 24.20 -49.38 -14.06
C LEU A 342 25.67 -49.23 -14.48
N GLN A 343 26.42 -48.28 -13.89
CA GLN A 343 27.86 -48.16 -14.06
C GLN A 343 28.59 -49.47 -13.73
N ASN A 344 28.29 -50.07 -12.58
CA ASN A 344 28.90 -51.33 -12.16
C ASN A 344 28.55 -52.48 -13.11
N LEU A 345 27.29 -52.60 -13.53
CA LEU A 345 26.84 -53.60 -14.50
C LEU A 345 27.53 -53.41 -15.88
N ALA A 346 27.76 -52.18 -16.33
CA ALA A 346 28.46 -51.89 -17.58
C ALA A 346 29.94 -52.32 -17.52
N LEU A 347 30.61 -52.07 -16.40
CA LEU A 347 32.00 -52.50 -16.18
C LEU A 347 32.12 -54.03 -16.06
N GLU A 348 31.16 -54.68 -15.41
CA GLU A 348 31.11 -56.15 -15.31
C GLU A 348 30.80 -56.80 -16.68
N ALA A 349 29.84 -56.28 -17.43
CA ALA A 349 29.50 -56.75 -18.77
C ALA A 349 30.69 -56.60 -19.73
N LYS A 350 31.38 -55.45 -19.70
CA LYS A 350 32.65 -55.24 -20.40
C LYS A 350 33.68 -56.33 -20.06
N LYS A 351 33.99 -56.51 -18.78
CA LYS A 351 35.01 -57.47 -18.32
C LYS A 351 34.67 -58.91 -18.70
N SER A 352 33.39 -59.28 -18.61
CA SER A 352 32.88 -60.60 -18.99
C SER A 352 32.98 -60.86 -20.49
N LEU A 353 32.72 -59.84 -21.31
CA LEU A 353 32.89 -59.88 -22.76
C LEU A 353 34.37 -59.95 -23.18
N GLU A 354 35.24 -59.12 -22.60
CA GLU A 354 36.69 -59.14 -22.85
C GLU A 354 37.30 -60.52 -22.58
N ALA A 355 36.86 -61.20 -21.51
CA ALA A 355 37.30 -62.56 -21.20
C ALA A 355 36.87 -63.59 -22.27
N SER A 356 35.63 -63.52 -22.77
CA SER A 356 35.16 -64.42 -23.84
C SER A 356 35.78 -64.09 -25.20
N ILE A 357 36.08 -62.82 -25.48
CA ILE A 357 36.83 -62.41 -26.69
C ILE A 357 38.18 -63.15 -26.74
N VAL A 358 38.93 -63.17 -25.63
CA VAL A 358 40.22 -63.88 -25.56
C VAL A 358 40.06 -65.39 -25.80
N GLN A 359 39.01 -66.00 -25.28
CA GLN A 359 38.71 -67.43 -25.51
C GLN A 359 38.32 -67.71 -26.97
N SER A 360 37.49 -66.86 -27.58
CA SER A 360 37.08 -66.99 -28.98
C SER A 360 38.25 -66.80 -29.95
N VAL A 361 39.13 -65.82 -29.71
CA VAL A 361 40.37 -65.64 -30.50
C VAL A 361 41.26 -66.89 -30.40
N LYS A 362 41.39 -67.50 -29.22
CA LYS A 362 42.14 -68.75 -29.05
C LYS A 362 41.51 -69.91 -29.85
N ALA A 363 40.18 -70.04 -29.84
CA ALA A 363 39.48 -71.07 -30.61
C ALA A 363 39.56 -70.82 -32.13
N SER A 364 39.42 -69.57 -32.57
CA SER A 364 39.60 -69.12 -33.97
C SER A 364 40.99 -69.48 -34.50
N ASN A 365 42.05 -69.17 -33.74
CA ASN A 365 43.43 -69.51 -34.10
C ASN A 365 43.66 -71.03 -34.16
N ALA A 366 42.99 -71.81 -33.32
CA ALA A 366 43.05 -73.28 -33.37
C ALA A 366 42.32 -73.82 -34.61
N ALA A 367 41.17 -73.25 -34.98
CA ALA A 367 40.47 -73.56 -36.23
C ALA A 367 41.32 -73.19 -37.46
N ASP A 368 41.97 -72.02 -37.50
CA ASP A 368 42.89 -71.64 -38.59
C ASP A 368 44.09 -72.58 -38.73
N ALA A 369 44.64 -73.05 -37.61
CA ALA A 369 45.73 -74.03 -37.60
C ALA A 369 45.26 -75.40 -38.12
N ALA A 370 44.10 -75.88 -37.65
CA ALA A 370 43.51 -77.13 -38.09
C ALA A 370 43.08 -77.08 -39.57
N THR A 371 42.61 -75.94 -40.07
CA THR A 371 42.32 -75.68 -41.50
C THR A 371 43.53 -75.99 -42.37
N LYS A 372 44.70 -75.45 -42.01
CA LYS A 372 45.95 -75.65 -42.75
C LYS A 372 46.39 -77.12 -42.71
N PHE A 373 46.36 -77.73 -41.52
CA PHE A 373 46.75 -79.13 -41.36
C PHE A 373 45.83 -80.10 -42.12
N ALA A 374 44.51 -79.86 -42.11
CA ALA A 374 43.56 -80.63 -42.90
C ALA A 374 43.78 -80.45 -44.41
N ALA A 375 44.03 -79.23 -44.88
CA ALA A 375 44.34 -78.98 -46.30
C ALA A 375 45.64 -79.67 -46.75
N GLU A 376 46.71 -79.60 -45.96
CA GLU A 376 47.98 -80.30 -46.22
C GLU A 376 47.81 -81.82 -46.22
N ALA A 377 47.07 -82.37 -45.25
CA ALA A 377 46.79 -83.81 -45.18
C ALA A 377 45.92 -84.29 -46.35
N ALA A 378 44.91 -83.50 -46.74
CA ALA A 378 44.07 -83.77 -47.92
C ALA A 378 44.89 -83.81 -49.21
N GLN A 379 45.81 -82.86 -49.39
CA GLN A 379 46.71 -82.82 -50.53
C GLN A 379 47.65 -84.04 -50.54
N ASN A 380 48.29 -84.35 -49.42
CA ASN A 380 49.22 -85.48 -49.32
C ASN A 380 48.52 -86.84 -49.55
N ALA A 381 47.27 -87.00 -49.11
CA ALA A 381 46.48 -88.19 -49.43
C ALA A 381 46.24 -88.35 -50.94
N ARG A 382 45.94 -87.24 -51.65
CA ARG A 382 45.72 -87.24 -53.11
C ARG A 382 47.02 -87.52 -53.89
N GLU A 383 48.14 -86.94 -53.47
CA GLU A 383 49.44 -87.08 -54.14
C GLU A 383 50.11 -88.43 -53.85
N ASN A 384 50.05 -88.90 -52.61
CA ASN A 384 50.72 -90.11 -52.13
C ASN A 384 49.69 -91.10 -51.53
N PRO A 385 48.85 -91.76 -52.36
CA PRO A 385 47.75 -92.59 -51.87
C PRO A 385 48.25 -93.83 -51.11
N SER A 386 48.02 -93.85 -49.79
CA SER A 386 48.41 -94.95 -48.89
C SER A 386 47.48 -95.01 -47.67
N ASN A 387 47.45 -96.15 -46.97
CA ASN A 387 46.68 -96.27 -45.72
C ASN A 387 47.07 -95.22 -44.65
N GLU A 388 48.35 -94.82 -44.61
CA GLU A 388 48.82 -93.84 -43.62
C GLU A 388 48.40 -92.41 -43.98
N THR A 389 48.50 -92.02 -45.24
CA THR A 389 48.08 -90.69 -45.70
C THR A 389 46.56 -90.53 -45.67
N VAL A 390 45.80 -91.59 -45.99
CA VAL A 390 44.35 -91.67 -45.72
C VAL A 390 44.05 -91.43 -44.24
N ARG A 391 44.69 -92.16 -43.33
CA ARG A 391 44.43 -92.05 -41.88
C ARG A 391 44.74 -90.64 -41.38
N LYS A 392 45.87 -90.06 -41.81
CA LYS A 392 46.24 -88.68 -41.45
C LYS A 392 45.23 -87.65 -41.99
N ALA A 393 44.68 -87.83 -43.18
CA ALA A 393 43.65 -86.95 -43.74
C ALA A 393 42.30 -87.07 -43.02
N ASP A 394 41.86 -88.28 -42.64
CA ASP A 394 40.66 -88.48 -41.83
C ASP A 394 40.82 -87.90 -40.40
N GLU A 395 41.96 -88.15 -39.75
CA GLU A 395 42.28 -87.59 -38.43
C GLU A 395 42.35 -86.05 -38.46
N ALA A 396 43.12 -85.47 -39.39
CA ALA A 396 43.21 -84.02 -39.56
C ALA A 396 41.84 -83.39 -39.90
N GLY A 397 41.02 -84.07 -40.70
CA GLY A 397 39.69 -83.60 -41.05
C GLY A 397 38.73 -83.58 -39.85
N ARG A 398 38.76 -84.61 -39.01
CA ARG A 398 37.99 -84.66 -37.75
C ARG A 398 38.46 -83.63 -36.74
N ASP A 399 39.77 -83.42 -36.61
CA ASP A 399 40.33 -82.39 -35.74
C ASP A 399 39.93 -80.98 -36.20
N ALA A 400 39.90 -80.73 -37.52
CA ALA A 400 39.39 -79.48 -38.08
C ALA A 400 37.88 -79.28 -37.84
N LYS A 401 37.05 -80.32 -38.00
CA LYS A 401 35.62 -80.28 -37.62
C LYS A 401 35.43 -79.99 -36.12
N LEU A 402 36.24 -80.59 -35.24
CA LEU A 402 36.18 -80.35 -33.81
C LEU A 402 36.60 -78.91 -33.45
N ALA A 403 37.67 -78.41 -34.06
CA ALA A 403 38.13 -77.03 -33.89
C ALA A 403 37.11 -76.00 -34.42
N ALA A 404 36.46 -76.28 -35.55
CA ALA A 404 35.37 -75.48 -36.08
C ALA A 404 34.19 -75.39 -35.10
N SER A 405 33.73 -76.53 -34.57
CA SER A 405 32.66 -76.59 -33.57
C SER A 405 32.98 -75.79 -32.30
N GLN A 406 34.23 -75.89 -31.79
CA GLN A 406 34.69 -75.08 -30.66
C GLN A 406 34.72 -73.58 -30.98
N ALA A 407 35.17 -73.19 -32.18
CA ALA A 407 35.20 -71.80 -32.62
C ALA A 407 33.77 -71.22 -32.78
N TYR A 408 32.81 -71.99 -33.31
CA TYR A 408 31.40 -71.59 -33.36
C TYR A 408 30.81 -71.35 -31.96
N HIS A 409 30.97 -72.29 -31.03
CA HIS A 409 30.45 -72.14 -29.67
C HIS A 409 31.02 -70.90 -28.97
N MET A 410 32.32 -70.63 -29.13
CA MET A 410 32.94 -69.43 -28.54
C MET A 410 32.46 -68.14 -29.22
N ALA A 411 32.25 -68.16 -30.55
CA ALA A 411 31.72 -67.02 -31.29
C ALA A 411 30.28 -66.67 -30.88
N GLU A 412 29.43 -67.68 -30.63
CA GLU A 412 28.08 -67.52 -30.06
C GLU A 412 28.11 -66.97 -28.63
N GLU A 413 29.05 -67.43 -27.79
CA GLU A 413 29.18 -66.89 -26.43
C GLU A 413 29.59 -65.41 -26.44
N VAL A 414 30.54 -65.04 -27.32
CA VAL A 414 30.92 -63.63 -27.55
C VAL A 414 29.73 -62.84 -28.10
N ALA A 415 28.94 -63.37 -29.02
CA ALA A 415 27.77 -62.69 -29.57
C ALA A 415 26.73 -62.35 -28.48
N ARG A 416 26.34 -63.33 -27.64
CA ARG A 416 25.39 -63.09 -26.54
C ARG A 416 25.91 -62.09 -25.51
N LYS A 417 27.22 -62.15 -25.18
CA LYS A 417 27.85 -61.19 -24.25
C LYS A 417 27.97 -59.80 -24.87
N THR A 418 28.16 -59.71 -26.19
CA THR A 418 28.18 -58.48 -26.97
C THR A 418 26.82 -57.77 -26.91
N GLU A 419 25.72 -58.47 -27.20
CA GLU A 419 24.36 -57.91 -27.10
C GLU A 419 24.04 -57.43 -25.67
N SER A 420 24.45 -58.20 -24.65
CA SER A 420 24.25 -57.83 -23.25
C SER A 420 25.03 -56.57 -22.87
N ALA A 421 26.31 -56.49 -23.24
CA ALA A 421 27.16 -55.32 -23.02
C ALA A 421 26.68 -54.09 -23.80
N GLU A 422 26.14 -54.28 -25.02
CA GLU A 422 25.56 -53.19 -25.80
C GLU A 422 24.30 -52.62 -25.13
N ARG A 423 23.34 -53.49 -24.75
CA ARG A 423 22.12 -53.06 -24.04
C ARG A 423 22.46 -52.32 -22.75
N ILE A 424 23.28 -52.92 -21.88
CA ILE A 424 23.70 -52.31 -20.62
C ILE A 424 24.47 -51.00 -20.87
N GLY A 425 25.28 -50.93 -21.93
CA GLY A 425 25.96 -49.71 -22.34
C GLY A 425 25.00 -48.56 -22.68
N ARG A 426 23.93 -48.84 -23.44
CA ARG A 426 22.88 -47.86 -23.77
C ARG A 426 22.09 -47.43 -22.52
N ASP A 427 21.64 -48.38 -21.70
CA ASP A 427 20.88 -48.11 -20.46
C ASP A 427 21.70 -47.23 -19.48
N THR A 428 23.00 -47.50 -19.38
CA THR A 428 23.96 -46.70 -18.59
C THR A 428 24.14 -45.29 -19.16
N LEU A 429 24.20 -45.12 -20.49
CA LEU A 429 24.22 -43.79 -21.10
C LEU A 429 22.93 -42.99 -20.87
N GLU A 430 21.76 -43.64 -20.91
CA GLU A 430 20.51 -42.97 -20.56
C GLU A 430 20.51 -42.54 -19.08
N ALA A 431 20.96 -43.40 -18.18
CA ALA A 431 21.09 -43.07 -16.75
C ALA A 431 22.05 -41.90 -16.51
N ALA A 432 23.13 -41.77 -17.28
CA ALA A 432 24.06 -40.64 -17.20
C ALA A 432 23.38 -39.28 -17.47
N THR A 433 22.30 -39.24 -18.26
CA THR A 433 21.54 -38.00 -18.52
C THR A 433 20.62 -37.59 -17.37
N LYS A 434 20.37 -38.49 -16.40
CA LYS A 434 19.49 -38.30 -15.25
C LYS A 434 20.24 -37.92 -13.96
N VAL A 435 21.56 -37.80 -14.05
CA VAL A 435 22.47 -37.41 -12.95
C VAL A 435 23.39 -36.29 -13.40
N SER A 436 24.13 -35.67 -12.47
CA SER A 436 24.96 -34.48 -12.74
C SER A 436 26.39 -34.60 -12.20
N GLY A 437 27.32 -33.81 -12.75
CA GLY A 437 28.70 -33.71 -12.26
C GLY A 437 29.53 -34.96 -12.51
N ASP A 438 30.53 -35.20 -11.66
CA ASP A 438 31.48 -36.32 -11.76
C ASP A 438 30.83 -37.70 -11.91
N LEU A 439 29.65 -37.90 -11.28
CA LEU A 439 28.92 -39.16 -11.43
C LEU A 439 28.40 -39.34 -12.86
N ALA A 440 27.82 -38.30 -13.45
CA ALA A 440 27.36 -38.35 -14.84
C ALA A 440 28.50 -38.69 -15.80
N GLN A 441 29.69 -38.10 -15.60
CA GLN A 441 30.88 -38.42 -16.39
C GLN A 441 31.32 -39.88 -16.22
N LYS A 442 31.47 -40.37 -14.97
CA LYS A 442 31.88 -41.76 -14.68
C LYS A 442 30.91 -42.80 -15.22
N VAL A 443 29.61 -42.53 -15.12
CA VAL A 443 28.54 -43.37 -15.69
C VAL A 443 28.61 -43.34 -17.22
N GLN A 444 28.79 -42.16 -17.83
CA GLN A 444 28.95 -42.02 -19.28
C GLN A 444 30.20 -42.75 -19.83
N GLU A 445 31.33 -42.66 -19.12
CA GLU A 445 32.57 -43.36 -19.46
C GLU A 445 32.39 -44.88 -19.41
N ALA A 446 31.73 -45.41 -18.37
CA ALA A 446 31.42 -46.84 -18.28
C ALA A 446 30.48 -47.31 -19.42
N GLY A 447 29.44 -46.53 -19.74
CA GLY A 447 28.54 -46.83 -20.87
C GLY A 447 29.27 -46.84 -22.22
N LYS A 448 30.11 -45.82 -22.50
CA LYS A 448 30.97 -45.78 -23.69
C LYS A 448 31.95 -46.96 -23.74
N ALA A 449 32.54 -47.34 -22.61
CA ALA A 449 33.49 -48.44 -22.55
C ALA A 449 32.83 -49.81 -22.83
N ALA A 450 31.59 -50.02 -22.36
CA ALA A 450 30.80 -51.21 -22.67
C ALA A 450 30.41 -51.29 -24.16
N LEU A 451 30.00 -50.17 -24.76
CA LEU A 451 29.70 -50.09 -26.20
C LEU A 451 30.94 -50.31 -27.07
N ALA A 452 32.10 -49.79 -26.67
CA ALA A 452 33.36 -50.02 -27.37
C ALA A 452 33.76 -51.51 -27.33
N ALA A 453 33.61 -52.16 -26.17
CA ALA A 453 33.84 -53.61 -26.04
C ALA A 453 32.85 -54.43 -26.88
N ALA A 454 31.57 -54.04 -26.94
CA ALA A 454 30.57 -54.66 -27.80
C ALA A 454 30.94 -54.54 -29.29
N SER A 455 31.40 -53.36 -29.73
CA SER A 455 31.87 -53.15 -31.11
C SER A 455 33.04 -54.08 -31.48
N GLU A 456 33.95 -54.35 -30.54
CA GLU A 456 35.05 -55.31 -30.76
C GLU A 456 34.55 -56.76 -30.73
N GLY A 457 33.62 -57.09 -29.82
CA GLY A 457 32.98 -58.40 -29.75
C GLY A 457 32.34 -58.83 -31.07
N TYR A 458 31.60 -57.93 -31.74
CA TYR A 458 31.04 -58.20 -33.07
C TYR A 458 32.10 -58.55 -34.13
N LYS A 459 33.27 -57.87 -34.12
CA LYS A 459 34.37 -58.20 -35.05
C LYS A 459 34.95 -59.58 -34.76
N VAL A 460 35.16 -59.90 -33.48
CA VAL A 460 35.73 -61.17 -33.02
C VAL A 460 34.78 -62.34 -33.32
N THR A 461 33.48 -62.18 -33.11
CA THR A 461 32.46 -63.17 -33.51
C THR A 461 32.51 -63.42 -35.02
N ASN A 462 32.51 -62.37 -35.85
CA ASN A 462 32.56 -62.51 -37.31
C ASN A 462 33.85 -63.19 -37.79
N ALA A 463 35.01 -62.84 -37.22
CA ALA A 463 36.28 -63.49 -37.52
C ALA A 463 36.27 -64.98 -37.09
N SER A 464 35.79 -65.28 -35.89
CA SER A 464 35.71 -66.65 -35.35
C SER A 464 34.78 -67.54 -36.17
N ILE A 465 33.63 -67.01 -36.63
CA ILE A 465 32.72 -67.69 -37.56
C ILE A 465 33.40 -67.93 -38.91
N SER A 466 34.19 -66.99 -39.42
CA SER A 466 34.95 -67.17 -40.68
C SER A 466 35.99 -68.29 -40.57
N SER A 467 36.81 -68.29 -39.51
CA SER A 467 37.77 -69.36 -39.23
C SER A 467 37.08 -70.71 -39.02
N ALA A 468 35.94 -70.74 -38.32
CA ALA A 468 35.15 -71.95 -38.15
C ALA A 468 34.62 -72.51 -39.47
N ASN A 469 34.09 -71.67 -40.36
CA ASN A 469 33.64 -72.08 -41.71
C ASN A 469 34.79 -72.64 -42.55
N LEU A 470 35.98 -72.02 -42.49
CA LEU A 470 37.16 -72.49 -43.22
C LEU A 470 37.64 -73.85 -42.68
N ALA A 471 37.72 -74.01 -41.36
CA ALA A 471 38.09 -75.27 -40.73
C ALA A 471 37.07 -76.38 -41.01
N ASP A 472 35.78 -76.05 -40.96
CA ASP A 472 34.70 -76.98 -41.27
C ASP A 472 34.80 -77.50 -42.71
N LYS A 473 34.99 -76.59 -43.67
CA LYS A 473 35.15 -76.93 -45.09
C LYS A 473 36.43 -77.72 -45.37
N SER A 474 37.59 -77.29 -44.85
CA SER A 474 38.84 -78.03 -45.01
C SER A 474 38.79 -79.40 -44.32
N GLY A 475 38.01 -79.52 -43.25
CA GLY A 475 37.67 -80.81 -42.63
C GLY A 475 36.95 -81.75 -43.59
N ASP A 476 35.90 -81.28 -44.27
CA ASP A 476 35.20 -82.06 -45.30
C ASP A 476 36.12 -82.37 -46.50
N ASP A 477 36.91 -81.42 -46.98
CA ASP A 477 37.85 -81.64 -48.10
C ASP A 477 38.89 -82.73 -47.79
N ALA A 478 39.32 -82.85 -46.53
CA ALA A 478 40.24 -83.87 -46.05
C ALA A 478 39.58 -85.25 -45.86
N ILE A 479 38.37 -85.30 -45.30
CA ILE A 479 37.59 -86.54 -45.18
C ILE A 479 37.17 -87.05 -46.57
N HIS A 480 36.78 -86.17 -47.49
CA HIS A 480 36.50 -86.55 -48.88
C HIS A 480 37.75 -87.00 -49.63
N ALA A 481 38.91 -86.40 -49.38
CA ALA A 481 40.19 -86.87 -49.92
C ALA A 481 40.54 -88.28 -49.41
N SER A 482 40.41 -88.53 -48.10
CA SER A 482 40.69 -89.84 -47.51
C SER A 482 39.73 -90.92 -48.04
N LEU A 483 38.43 -90.62 -48.14
CA LEU A 483 37.42 -91.52 -48.71
C LEU A 483 37.64 -91.78 -50.20
N GLY A 484 38.00 -90.77 -50.99
CA GLY A 484 38.29 -90.93 -52.42
C GLY A 484 39.50 -91.84 -52.66
N VAL A 485 40.58 -91.64 -51.89
CA VAL A 485 41.77 -92.50 -51.94
C VAL A 485 41.44 -93.92 -51.47
N LEU A 486 40.64 -94.10 -50.42
CA LEU A 486 40.16 -95.43 -50.02
C LEU A 486 39.36 -96.12 -51.12
N GLN A 487 38.44 -95.41 -51.79
CA GLN A 487 37.68 -95.97 -52.91
C GLN A 487 38.58 -96.38 -54.07
N ASP A 488 39.62 -95.61 -54.39
CA ASP A 488 40.57 -95.98 -55.44
C ASP A 488 41.51 -97.11 -55.02
N MET A 489 41.89 -97.21 -53.74
CA MET A 489 42.60 -98.36 -53.19
C MET A 489 41.74 -99.63 -53.22
N ILE A 490 40.45 -99.53 -52.90
CA ILE A 490 39.47 -100.62 -53.02
C ILE A 490 39.34 -101.04 -54.48
N LYS A 491 39.09 -100.12 -55.43
CA LYS A 491 39.04 -100.45 -56.87
C LYS A 491 40.33 -101.08 -57.38
N ARG A 492 41.50 -100.66 -56.91
CA ARG A 492 42.79 -101.29 -57.24
C ARG A 492 42.87 -102.71 -56.67
N ALA A 493 42.47 -102.92 -55.42
CA ALA A 493 42.41 -104.25 -54.81
C ALA A 493 41.38 -105.17 -55.48
N GLU A 494 40.23 -104.64 -55.89
CA GLU A 494 39.21 -105.34 -56.67
C GLU A 494 39.73 -105.70 -58.07
N ASN A 495 40.37 -104.77 -58.78
CA ASN A 495 40.98 -105.04 -60.08
C ASN A 495 42.12 -106.07 -60.00
N VAL A 496 42.96 -106.02 -58.95
CA VAL A 496 44.00 -107.03 -58.69
C VAL A 496 43.36 -108.37 -58.33
N GLY A 497 42.32 -108.38 -57.49
CA GLY A 497 41.56 -109.58 -57.13
C GLY A 497 40.82 -110.20 -58.32
N GLN A 498 40.28 -109.38 -59.22
CA GLN A 498 39.65 -109.81 -60.46
C GLN A 498 40.68 -110.31 -61.47
N SER A 499 41.84 -109.65 -61.60
CA SER A 499 42.94 -110.13 -62.44
C SER A 499 43.51 -111.45 -61.90
N ALA A 500 43.62 -111.60 -60.58
CA ALA A 500 44.01 -112.84 -59.93
C ALA A 500 42.95 -113.95 -60.09
N ARG A 501 41.65 -113.62 -60.07
CA ARG A 501 40.57 -114.55 -60.42
C ARG A 501 40.64 -114.99 -61.88
N VAL A 502 40.82 -114.06 -62.82
CA VAL A 502 40.96 -114.37 -64.25
C VAL A 502 42.20 -115.25 -64.49
N ALA A 503 43.36 -114.91 -63.89
CA ALA A 503 44.55 -115.74 -63.98
C ALA A 503 44.37 -117.11 -63.32
N ALA A 504 43.67 -117.21 -62.19
CA ALA A 504 43.34 -118.48 -61.55
C ALA A 504 42.35 -119.31 -62.39
N ASP A 505 41.37 -118.68 -63.03
CA ASP A 505 40.44 -119.33 -63.95
C ASP A 505 41.14 -119.79 -65.24
N GLU A 506 42.09 -119.01 -65.77
CA GLU A 506 42.94 -119.41 -66.90
C GLU A 506 43.85 -120.60 -66.55
N ILE A 507 44.50 -120.57 -65.37
CA ILE A 507 45.29 -121.70 -64.86
C ILE A 507 44.40 -122.92 -64.62
N SER A 508 43.19 -122.74 -64.09
CA SER A 508 42.22 -123.80 -63.83
C SER A 508 41.70 -124.43 -65.13
N ARG A 509 41.39 -123.60 -66.15
CA ARG A 509 41.06 -124.06 -67.51
C ARG A 509 42.22 -124.79 -68.16
N ALA A 510 43.43 -124.22 -68.14
CA ALA A 510 44.61 -124.89 -68.69
C ALA A 510 44.89 -126.23 -68.00
N ALA A 511 44.71 -126.31 -66.67
CA ALA A 511 44.82 -127.56 -65.91
C ALA A 511 43.71 -128.56 -66.29
N HIS A 512 42.48 -128.09 -66.52
CA HIS A 512 41.37 -128.93 -66.98
C HIS A 512 41.59 -129.44 -68.41
N ASP A 513 41.99 -128.57 -69.34
CA ASP A 513 42.33 -128.91 -70.73
C ASP A 513 43.51 -129.90 -70.78
N HIS A 514 44.54 -129.70 -69.94
CA HIS A 514 45.64 -130.67 -69.79
C HIS A 514 45.19 -132.00 -69.20
N ALA A 515 44.26 -132.00 -68.23
CA ALA A 515 43.68 -133.22 -67.69
C ALA A 515 42.80 -133.95 -68.72
N GLU A 516 42.05 -133.22 -69.55
CA GLU A 516 41.24 -133.78 -70.63
C GLU A 516 42.12 -134.33 -71.77
N LEU A 517 43.20 -133.62 -72.14
CA LEU A 517 44.21 -134.13 -73.08
C LEU A 517 44.94 -135.37 -72.55
N ALA A 518 45.22 -135.42 -71.24
CA ALA A 518 45.79 -136.59 -70.59
C ALA A 518 44.79 -137.76 -70.57
N ALA A 519 43.51 -137.50 -70.30
CA ALA A 519 42.44 -138.50 -70.34
C ALA A 519 42.22 -139.04 -71.76
N LYS A 520 42.17 -138.16 -72.77
CA LYS A 520 42.08 -138.52 -74.19
C LYS A 520 43.29 -139.35 -74.63
N ARG A 521 44.52 -138.94 -74.28
CA ARG A 521 45.72 -139.75 -74.56
C ARG A 521 45.72 -141.09 -73.82
N ALA A 522 45.24 -141.15 -72.58
CA ALA A 522 45.10 -142.40 -71.84
C ALA A 522 44.05 -143.33 -72.49
N GLN A 523 42.96 -142.77 -73.01
CA GLN A 523 41.95 -143.49 -73.78
C GLN A 523 42.49 -143.97 -75.13
N GLU A 524 43.21 -143.12 -75.88
CA GLU A 524 43.90 -143.50 -77.13
C GLU A 524 44.96 -144.60 -76.88
N LEU A 525 45.70 -144.54 -75.76
CA LEU A 525 46.62 -145.60 -75.36
C LEU A 525 45.89 -146.89 -74.96
N ALA A 526 44.75 -146.81 -74.27
CA ALA A 526 43.93 -147.97 -73.93
C ALA A 526 43.30 -148.60 -75.19
N GLU A 527 42.88 -147.80 -76.16
CA GLU A 527 42.41 -148.27 -77.47
C GLU A 527 43.55 -148.86 -78.31
N ALA A 528 44.73 -148.26 -78.30
CA ALA A 528 45.91 -148.83 -78.97
C ALA A 528 46.35 -150.14 -78.32
N ALA A 529 46.34 -150.22 -76.98
CA ALA A 529 46.65 -151.43 -76.24
C ALA A 529 45.63 -152.55 -76.46
N THR A 530 44.33 -152.24 -76.53
CA THR A 530 43.28 -153.23 -76.85
C THR A 530 43.33 -153.67 -78.31
N ARG A 531 43.62 -152.78 -79.27
CA ARG A 531 43.89 -153.18 -80.67
C ARG A 531 45.11 -154.09 -80.77
N ALA A 532 46.21 -153.75 -80.09
CA ALA A 532 47.42 -154.59 -80.05
C ALA A 532 47.18 -155.95 -79.37
N ALA A 533 46.38 -156.00 -78.29
CA ALA A 533 45.99 -157.25 -77.63
C ALA A 533 45.11 -158.13 -78.54
N ASN A 534 44.20 -157.53 -79.30
CA ASN A 534 43.36 -158.24 -80.26
C ASN A 534 44.16 -158.76 -81.46
N GLU A 535 45.13 -158.01 -81.98
CA GLU A 535 46.07 -158.52 -82.98
C GLU A 535 46.96 -159.66 -82.45
N ALA A 536 47.39 -159.58 -81.18
CA ALA A 536 48.17 -160.63 -80.55
C ALA A 536 47.34 -161.92 -80.37
N LEU A 537 46.07 -161.80 -79.98
CA LEU A 537 45.13 -162.92 -79.91
C LEU A 537 44.90 -163.56 -81.29
N SER A 538 44.65 -162.76 -82.33
CA SER A 538 44.48 -163.24 -83.71
C SER A 538 45.71 -164.03 -84.19
N LYS A 539 46.93 -163.55 -83.92
CA LYS A 539 48.18 -164.25 -84.27
C LYS A 539 48.41 -165.50 -83.41
N ALA A 540 47.90 -165.55 -82.18
CA ALA A 540 47.93 -166.75 -81.33
C ALA A 540 46.98 -167.85 -81.84
N GLU A 541 45.81 -167.49 -82.36
CA GLU A 541 44.84 -168.42 -82.94
C GLU A 541 45.38 -169.09 -84.22
N GLU A 542 46.03 -168.33 -85.12
CA GLU A 542 46.70 -168.90 -86.30
C GLU A 542 47.84 -169.87 -85.93
N ALA A 543 48.59 -169.58 -84.87
CA ALA A 543 49.68 -170.43 -84.39
C ALA A 543 49.15 -171.75 -83.79
N LEU A 544 48.05 -171.70 -83.03
CA LEU A 544 47.39 -172.87 -82.46
C LEU A 544 46.85 -173.81 -83.55
N PHE A 545 46.21 -173.25 -84.60
CA PHE A 545 45.63 -174.05 -85.69
C PHE A 545 46.69 -174.87 -86.45
N LYS A 546 47.87 -174.28 -86.73
CA LYS A 546 48.99 -175.00 -87.38
C LYS A 546 49.62 -176.07 -86.49
N ALA A 547 49.63 -175.90 -85.17
CA ALA A 547 50.16 -176.89 -84.24
C ALA A 547 49.27 -178.13 -84.09
N VAL A 548 47.94 -177.96 -84.12
CA VAL A 548 46.97 -179.06 -83.98
C VAL A 548 46.92 -179.95 -85.22
N VAL A 549 46.90 -179.36 -86.43
CA VAL A 549 46.80 -180.13 -87.70
C VAL A 549 48.00 -181.06 -87.91
N LYS A 550 49.21 -180.69 -87.46
CA LYS A 550 50.43 -181.52 -87.64
C LYS A 550 50.51 -182.72 -86.70
N ARG A 551 49.66 -182.81 -85.67
CA ARG A 551 49.72 -183.86 -84.64
C ARG A 551 48.67 -184.98 -84.82
N LEU A 552 47.81 -184.88 -85.84
CA LEU A 552 46.65 -185.77 -86.04
C LEU A 552 46.83 -186.86 -87.14
N THR A 553 47.99 -186.96 -87.78
CA THR A 553 48.21 -187.82 -88.97
C THR A 553 49.32 -188.88 -88.83
N SER A 554 49.78 -189.21 -87.62
CA SER A 554 50.68 -190.35 -87.38
C SER A 554 49.91 -191.60 -86.87
N GLY A 555 50.26 -192.77 -87.42
CA GLY A 555 49.40 -193.98 -87.43
C GLY A 555 49.11 -194.70 -86.11
N GLN A 556 49.43 -194.12 -84.95
CA GLN A 556 49.19 -194.74 -83.64
C GLN A 556 47.74 -194.57 -83.15
N TRP A 557 47.03 -193.52 -83.60
CA TRP A 557 45.65 -193.24 -83.21
C TRP A 557 44.60 -194.15 -83.86
N ILE A 558 44.89 -194.71 -85.04
CA ILE A 558 43.98 -195.64 -85.72
C ILE A 558 43.84 -196.94 -84.92
N PHE A 559 44.93 -197.42 -84.29
CA PHE A 559 44.89 -198.60 -83.43
C PHE A 559 44.07 -198.35 -82.15
N LEU A 560 44.19 -197.17 -81.55
CA LEU A 560 43.42 -196.77 -80.36
C LEU A 560 41.90 -196.71 -80.65
N LEU A 561 41.51 -196.18 -81.81
CA LEU A 561 40.12 -196.12 -82.25
C LEU A 561 39.50 -197.49 -82.52
N ILE A 562 40.28 -198.47 -82.98
CA ILE A 562 39.80 -199.85 -83.15
C ILE A 562 39.54 -200.51 -81.78
N VAL A 563 40.44 -200.33 -80.81
CA VAL A 563 40.29 -200.89 -79.45
C VAL A 563 39.09 -200.27 -78.71
N ILE A 564 38.87 -198.95 -78.85
CA ILE A 564 37.73 -198.26 -78.23
C ILE A 564 36.39 -198.72 -78.85
N ASN A 565 36.32 -198.89 -80.18
CA ASN A 565 35.10 -199.41 -80.81
C ASN A 565 34.80 -200.87 -80.40
N LEU A 566 35.81 -201.73 -80.26
CA LEU A 566 35.60 -203.10 -79.76
C LEU A 566 35.06 -203.12 -78.31
N ALA A 567 35.57 -202.24 -77.45
CA ALA A 567 35.11 -202.10 -76.07
C ALA A 567 33.63 -201.64 -76.00
N ILE A 568 33.22 -200.73 -76.88
CA ILE A 568 31.83 -200.25 -76.97
C ILE A 568 30.88 -201.37 -77.43
N VAL A 569 31.29 -202.20 -78.40
CA VAL A 569 30.47 -203.35 -78.86
C VAL A 569 30.32 -204.41 -77.75
N MET A 570 31.39 -204.73 -77.01
CA MET A 570 31.33 -205.63 -75.85
C MET A 570 30.42 -205.09 -74.74
N ALA A 571 30.49 -203.79 -74.44
CA ALA A 571 29.60 -203.15 -73.47
C ALA A 571 28.13 -203.18 -73.91
N ALA A 572 27.84 -202.99 -75.20
CA ALA A 572 26.49 -203.06 -75.75
C ALA A 572 25.89 -204.49 -75.67
N VAL A 573 26.70 -205.53 -75.90
CA VAL A 573 26.25 -206.94 -75.74
C VAL A 573 25.96 -207.26 -74.28
N LEU A 574 26.80 -206.81 -73.33
CA LEU A 574 26.53 -206.96 -71.90
C LEU A 574 25.26 -206.23 -71.46
N LEU A 575 24.99 -205.03 -72.00
CA LEU A 575 23.76 -204.28 -71.75
C LEU A 575 22.52 -205.02 -72.29
N ALA A 576 22.62 -205.66 -73.47
CA ALA A 576 21.54 -206.45 -74.05
C ALA A 576 21.24 -207.72 -73.23
N THR A 577 22.26 -208.42 -72.74
CA THR A 577 22.06 -209.58 -71.83
C THR A 577 21.48 -209.20 -70.47
N ALA A 578 21.62 -207.94 -70.03
CA ALA A 578 21.02 -207.46 -68.79
C ALA A 578 19.54 -207.05 -68.95
N LEU A 579 19.13 -206.60 -70.14
CA LEU A 579 17.74 -206.18 -70.43
C LEU A 579 16.82 -207.36 -70.80
N GLY A 580 17.33 -208.41 -71.44
CA GLY A 580 16.59 -209.66 -71.73
C GLY A 580 16.46 -210.65 -70.56
N ALA A 581 16.72 -210.19 -69.33
CA ALA A 581 16.45 -210.93 -68.08
C ALA A 581 15.35 -210.25 -67.23
N MET A 582 14.76 -209.16 -67.74
CA MET A 582 13.58 -208.49 -67.15
C MET A 582 12.34 -208.54 -68.08
N LEU A 583 12.43 -209.29 -69.18
CA LEU A 583 11.35 -209.84 -70.03
C LEU A 583 11.91 -211.00 -70.84
#